data_AF-A0A2V7I4Q5-F1
#
_entry.id   AF-A0A2V7I4Q5-F1
#
_cell.length_a   1.000
_cell.length_b   1.000
_cell.length_c   1.000
_cell.angle_alpha   90.00
_cell.angle_beta   90.00
_cell.angle_gamma   90.00
#
_symmetry.space_group_name_H-M   'P 1'
#
loop_
_entity.id
_entity.type
_entity.pdbx_description
1 polymer ?
#
loop_
_entity_poly.entity_id
_entity_poly.type
_entity_poly.pdbx_seq_one_letter_code
_entity_poly.pdbx_strand_id
1 'polypeptide(L)' 'MAYPSWWRPRSRERRERMNLNGKRVLVIGERDGVSAPAIEACVKSAGAEVLYAETLCFV' A
#
# COMPACT_ATOMS: atom_id res chain seq x y z
N MET A 1 -21.43 -2.74 -19.66
CA MET A 1 -20.83 -3.95 -19.07
C MET A 1 -20.57 -3.66 -17.59
N ALA A 2 -21.42 -4.15 -16.69
CA ALA A 2 -21.35 -3.82 -15.27
C ALA A 2 -20.55 -4.90 -14.54
N TYR A 3 -19.47 -4.50 -13.86
CA TYR A 3 -18.65 -5.43 -13.08
C TYR A 3 -19.46 -6.11 -11.96
N PRO A 4 -19.14 -7.37 -11.61
CA PRO A 4 -19.82 -8.12 -10.54
C PRO A 4 -19.84 -7.36 -9.21
N SER A 5 -20.84 -7.63 -8.36
CA SER A 5 -20.98 -6.98 -7.04
C SER A 5 -19.76 -7.18 -6.11
N TRP A 6 -19.01 -8.26 -6.31
CA TRP A 6 -17.74 -8.56 -5.61
C TRP A 6 -16.54 -7.73 -6.11
N TRP A 7 -16.66 -7.16 -7.31
CA TRP A 7 -15.68 -6.24 -7.91
C TRP A 7 -16.05 -4.78 -7.68
N ARG A 8 -17.24 -4.52 -7.12
CA ARG A 8 -17.59 -3.19 -6.65
C ARG A 8 -16.77 -2.89 -5.40
N PRO A 9 -16.09 -1.74 -5.32
CA PRO A 9 -15.40 -1.33 -4.11
C PRO A 9 -16.39 -1.35 -2.94
N ARG A 10 -16.20 -2.33 -2.05
CA ARG A 10 -17.01 -2.55 -0.87
C ARG A 10 -16.83 -1.35 0.07
N SER A 11 -17.97 -0.81 0.49
CA SER A 11 -18.19 0.26 1.46
C SER A 11 -17.62 1.66 1.15
N ARG A 12 -18.48 2.62 1.48
CA ARG A 12 -18.32 4.07 1.51
C ARG A 12 -17.14 4.55 2.40
N GLU A 13 -16.43 3.65 3.07
CA GLU A 13 -15.21 3.90 3.87
C GLU A 13 -13.95 4.10 3.01
N ARG A 14 -13.94 3.69 1.74
CA ARG A 14 -12.80 3.86 0.81
C ARG A 14 -12.36 5.31 0.56
N ARG A 15 -13.12 6.29 1.06
CA ARG A 15 -12.88 7.73 0.94
C ARG A 15 -12.55 8.41 2.26
N GLU A 16 -12.49 7.70 3.38
CA GLU A 16 -11.73 8.24 4.50
C GLU A 16 -10.27 8.28 4.04
N ARG A 17 -9.77 9.51 3.83
CA ARG A 17 -8.38 9.81 3.50
C ARG A 17 -7.48 8.77 4.13
N MET A 18 -6.67 8.13 3.29
CA MET A 18 -5.67 7.12 3.66
C MET A 18 -4.78 7.66 4.80
N ASN A 19 -5.25 7.51 6.04
CA ASN A 19 -4.56 7.93 7.24
C ASN A 19 -3.79 6.71 7.73
N LEU A 20 -2.49 6.69 7.45
CA LEU A 20 -1.61 5.61 7.87
C LEU A 20 -0.99 5.88 9.25
N ASN A 21 -1.40 6.99 9.90
CA ASN A 21 -0.87 7.37 11.20
C ASN A 21 -1.08 6.26 12.26
N GLY A 22 0.02 5.83 12.88
CA GLY A 22 0.02 4.76 13.89
C GLY A 22 -0.20 3.35 13.35
N LYS A 23 -0.21 3.16 12.02
CA LYS A 23 -0.31 1.83 11.40
C LYS A 23 1.08 1.24 11.16
N ARG A 24 1.22 -0.04 11.49
CA ARG A 24 2.42 -0.83 11.18
C ARG A 24 2.35 -1.39 9.77
N VAL A 25 3.42 -1.21 9.00
CA VAL A 25 3.47 -1.55 7.57
C VAL A 25 4.71 -2.39 7.26
N LEU A 26 4.50 -3.42 6.46
CA LEU A 26 5.54 -4.21 5.80
C LEU A 26 5.65 -3.73 4.35
N VAL A 27 6.86 -3.43 3.90
CA VAL A 27 7.12 -2.89 2.57
C VAL A 27 7.89 -3.91 1.74
N ILE A 28 7.34 -4.25 0.57
CA ILE A 28 7.97 -5.15 -0.39
C ILE A 28 7.97 -4.45 -1.76
N GLY A 29 9.15 -4.16 -2.30
CA GLY A 29 9.35 -3.98 -3.75
C GLY A 29 9.72 -5.35 -4.33
N GLU A 30 9.81 -5.68 -5.60
CA GLU A 30 9.61 -5.04 -6.89
C GLU A 30 8.84 -6.06 -7.80
N ARG A 31 8.16 -5.53 -8.83
CA ARG A 31 7.61 -6.24 -10.01
C ARG A 31 7.49 -5.27 -11.21
N ASP A 32 7.46 -3.96 -10.96
CA ASP A 32 7.39 -2.89 -11.97
C ASP A 32 8.46 -1.80 -11.73
N GLY A 33 9.66 -2.19 -11.27
CA GLY A 33 10.77 -1.25 -11.02
C GLY A 33 10.62 -0.33 -9.79
N VAL A 34 9.58 -0.53 -8.96
CA VAL A 34 9.41 0.22 -7.71
C VAL A 34 10.14 -0.48 -6.57
N SER A 35 11.16 0.18 -6.04
CA SER A 35 11.95 -0.33 -4.91
C SER A 35 11.24 -0.11 -3.57
N ALA A 36 11.49 -0.99 -2.61
CA ALA A 36 10.95 -0.86 -1.25
C ALA A 36 11.27 0.49 -0.59
N PRO A 37 12.49 1.07 -0.71
CA PRO A 37 12.78 2.39 -0.15
C PRO A 37 11.86 3.50 -0.68
N ALA A 38 11.44 3.42 -1.95
CA ALA A 38 10.52 4.39 -2.53
C ALA A 38 9.13 4.31 -1.89
N ILE A 39 8.64 3.10 -1.66
CA ILE A 39 7.35 2.84 -1.00
C ILE A 39 7.43 3.25 0.47
N GLU A 40 8.53 2.90 1.16
CA GLU A 40 8.80 3.25 2.56
C GLU A 40 8.72 4.77 2.79
N ALA A 41 9.37 5.56 1.92
CA ALA A 41 9.33 7.02 2.00
C ALA A 41 7.89 7.57 1.89
N CYS A 42 7.07 6.98 1.01
CA CYS A 42 5.68 7.39 0.82
C CYS A 42 4.82 7.07 2.05
N VAL A 43 4.94 5.85 2.60
CA VAL A 43 4.11 5.43 3.74
C VAL A 43 4.52 6.15 5.04
N LYS A 44 5.81 6.42 5.25
CA LYS A 44 6.27 7.25 6.37
C LYS A 44 5.71 8.67 6.28
N SER A 45 5.69 9.26 5.09
CA SER A 45 5.09 10.59 4.86
C SER A 45 3.58 10.63 5.16
N ALA A 46 2.91 9.47 5.09
CA ALA A 46 1.51 9.31 5.47
C ALA A 46 1.30 8.91 6.96
N GLY A 47 2.37 8.86 7.77
CA GLY A 47 2.34 8.58 9.21
C GLY A 47 2.51 7.11 9.61
N ALA A 48 2.83 6.22 8.66
CA ALA A 48 3.02 4.80 8.95
C ALA A 48 4.34 4.51 9.69
N GLU A 49 4.31 3.49 10.54
CA GLU A 49 5.49 2.85 11.12
C GLU A 49 5.89 1.67 10.22
N VAL A 50 7.06 1.74 9.60
CA VAL A 50 7.57 0.66 8.75
C VAL A 50 8.40 -0.29 9.59
N LEU A 51 7.97 -1.55 9.66
CA LEU A 51 8.65 -2.59 10.45
C LEU A 51 9.74 -3.32 9.65
N TYR A 52 9.57 -3.38 8.33
CA TYR A 52 10.45 -4.13 7.44
C TYR A 52 10.25 -3.65 6.01
N ALA A 53 11.35 -3.53 5.26
CA ALA A 53 11.38 -3.05 3.89
C ALA A 53 12.46 -3.79 3.09
N GLU A 54 12.06 -4.58 2.10
CA GLU A 54 12.99 -5.26 1.20
C GLU A 54 12.52 -5.23 -0.25
N THR A 55 13.47 -5.12 -1.19
CA THR A 55 13.20 -5.23 -2.61
C THR A 55 13.50 -6.65 -3.06
N LEU A 56 12.49 -7.35 -3.53
CA LEU A 56 12.51 -8.73 -3.96
C LEU A 56 12.16 -8.80 -5.45
N CYS A 57 12.97 -9.48 -6.25
CA CYS A 57 12.68 -9.73 -7.66
C CYS A 57 11.87 -11.01 -7.78
N PHE A 58 10.55 -10.87 -7.88
CA PHE A 58 9.66 -11.98 -8.21
C PHE A 58 9.64 -12.16 -9.74
N VAL A 59 10.63 -12.90 -10.26
CA VAL A 59 10.64 -13.43 -11.63
C VAL A 59 9.62 -14.54 -11.82
#